data_AF-Q23DD8-F1
#
_entry.id   AF-Q23DD8-F1
#
_cell.length_a   1.000
_cell.length_b   1.000
_cell.length_c   1.000
_cell.angle_alpha   90.00
_cell.angle_beta   90.00
_cell.angle_gamma   90.00
#
_symmetry.space_group_name_H-M   'P 1'
#
loop_
_entity.id
_entity.type
_entity.pdbx_description
1 polymer ?
#
loop_
_entity_poly.entity_id
_entity_poly.type
_entity_poly.pdbx_seq_one_letter_code
_entity_poly.pdbx_strand_id
1 'polypeptide(L)'
;MEVSTAANQTENNADKATQVQKKPLNSASFEEFQKIDIRVGKIVECKIHPSSDYLYCLKVDIGTEVRDIGSGLQQYIPIDQVNGLVCVMANLKPRKLGGFDSNGMILCTNIDTKAFEFLRPHENSVVGERIFLEGQQESFKQELEPQLNQKKKILERALLETKTDDECVATFKNVKWMTKSGYVKAKSFKNSPID
;
A
#
# COMPACT_ATOMS: atom_id res chain seq x y z
N MET A 1 -24.99 -20.34 72.06
CA MET A 1 -24.51 -19.07 71.48
C MET A 1 -24.10 -19.40 70.05
N GLU A 2 -24.97 -19.31 69.04
CA GLU A 2 -25.85 -18.22 68.57
C GLU A 2 -25.16 -17.26 67.59
N VAL A 3 -25.95 -16.86 66.57
CA VAL A 3 -25.75 -15.82 65.53
C VAL A 3 -24.46 -15.89 64.68
N SER A 4 -24.56 -16.05 63.34
CA SER A 4 -24.86 -14.99 62.33
C SER A 4 -23.67 -14.05 62.14
N THR A 5 -23.30 -13.48 60.98
CA THR A 5 -23.90 -13.29 59.64
C THR A 5 -22.69 -13.21 58.66
N ALA A 6 -22.75 -13.27 57.32
CA ALA A 6 -23.84 -13.15 56.35
C ALA A 6 -23.51 -13.91 55.05
N ALA A 7 -24.40 -13.85 54.05
CA ALA A 7 -24.03 -14.05 52.64
C ALA A 7 -23.42 -12.77 52.07
N ASN A 8 -22.50 -12.88 51.10
CA ASN A 8 -22.28 -11.79 50.17
C ASN A 8 -22.13 -12.33 48.75
N GLN A 9 -22.98 -11.83 47.86
CA GLN A 9 -22.91 -12.09 46.43
C GLN A 9 -21.73 -11.31 45.86
N THR A 10 -21.01 -11.90 44.90
CA THR A 10 -20.12 -11.12 44.03
C THR A 10 -20.48 -11.44 42.60
N GLU A 11 -20.88 -10.42 41.87
CA GLU A 11 -21.61 -10.55 40.61
C GLU A 11 -20.69 -10.95 39.46
N ASN A 12 -21.18 -11.84 38.58
CA ASN A 12 -20.55 -12.15 37.31
C ASN A 12 -20.66 -10.94 36.36
N ASN A 13 -19.77 -9.97 36.47
CA ASN A 13 -19.59 -8.93 35.45
C ASN A 13 -18.70 -9.48 34.33
N ALA A 14 -19.32 -10.25 33.42
CA ALA A 14 -18.69 -10.67 32.18
C ALA A 14 -18.59 -9.45 31.24
N ASP A 15 -17.41 -8.84 31.19
CA ASP A 15 -17.12 -7.70 30.31
C ASP A 15 -17.45 -8.04 28.85
N LYS A 16 -18.45 -7.35 28.31
CA LYS A 16 -18.86 -7.45 26.91
C LYS A 16 -17.79 -6.84 26.02
N ALA A 17 -16.82 -7.66 25.62
CA ALA A 17 -15.94 -7.40 24.49
C ALA A 17 -16.79 -7.13 23.25
N THR A 18 -17.06 -5.86 23.00
CA THR A 18 -17.98 -5.41 21.95
C THR A 18 -17.29 -5.62 20.61
N GLN A 19 -17.57 -6.76 19.97
CA GLN A 19 -17.12 -7.04 18.62
C GLN A 19 -17.75 -6.01 17.66
N VAL A 20 -16.99 -4.96 17.36
CA VAL A 20 -17.34 -4.01 16.29
C VAL A 20 -17.25 -4.75 14.97
N GLN A 21 -18.38 -5.32 14.54
CA GLN A 21 -18.53 -5.92 13.22
C GLN A 21 -18.21 -4.86 12.17
N LYS A 22 -17.00 -4.94 11.57
CA LYS A 22 -16.63 -4.08 10.44
C LYS A 22 -17.57 -4.41 9.28
N LYS A 23 -18.54 -3.53 9.02
CA LYS A 23 -19.39 -3.58 7.84
C LYS A 23 -18.50 -3.76 6.60
N PRO A 24 -18.80 -4.71 5.68
CA PRO A 24 -17.96 -4.96 4.52
C PRO A 24 -17.78 -3.68 3.70
N LEU A 25 -16.54 -3.42 3.29
CA LEU A 25 -16.20 -2.32 2.40
C LEU A 25 -16.67 -2.67 0.99
N ASN A 26 -17.37 -1.75 0.32
CA ASN A 26 -17.64 -1.83 -1.11
C ASN A 26 -16.38 -1.44 -1.91
N SER A 27 -16.16 -2.03 -3.09
CA SER A 27 -14.99 -1.63 -3.89
C SER A 27 -15.06 -0.17 -4.37
N ALA A 28 -13.90 0.41 -4.69
CA ALA A 28 -13.79 1.78 -5.20
C ALA A 28 -14.39 1.92 -6.61
N SER A 29 -14.88 3.10 -6.98
CA SER A 29 -15.14 3.42 -8.39
C SER A 29 -13.84 3.72 -9.16
N PHE A 30 -13.91 3.86 -10.49
CA PHE A 30 -12.76 4.31 -11.27
C PHE A 30 -12.38 5.77 -10.98
N GLU A 31 -13.34 6.67 -10.71
CA GLU A 31 -13.03 8.05 -10.30
C GLU A 31 -12.45 8.11 -8.89
N GLU A 32 -12.84 7.18 -8.00
CA GLU A 32 -12.22 7.07 -6.68
C GLU A 32 -10.78 6.54 -6.76
N PHE A 33 -10.52 5.52 -7.58
CA PHE A 33 -9.16 5.04 -7.84
C PHE A 33 -8.25 6.14 -8.40
N GLN A 34 -8.77 6.98 -9.30
CA GLN A 34 -8.06 8.13 -9.86
C GLN A 34 -7.72 9.25 -8.86
N LYS A 35 -8.14 9.14 -7.59
CA LYS A 35 -7.70 10.05 -6.51
C LYS A 35 -6.45 9.56 -5.80
N ILE A 36 -6.05 8.31 -6.01
CA ILE A 36 -4.77 7.78 -5.52
C ILE A 36 -3.69 8.29 -6.47
N ASP A 37 -2.73 9.06 -5.94
CA ASP A 37 -1.58 9.51 -6.71
C ASP A 37 -0.52 8.41 -6.71
N ILE A 38 -0.52 7.56 -7.74
CA ILE A 38 0.49 6.52 -7.95
C ILE A 38 1.49 7.05 -8.98
N ARG A 39 2.78 7.08 -8.63
CA ARG A 39 3.86 7.57 -9.50
C ARG A 39 4.98 6.55 -9.67
N VAL A 40 5.73 6.70 -10.76
CA VAL A 40 7.05 6.11 -10.94
C VAL A 40 8.01 6.76 -9.97
N GLY A 41 8.53 5.99 -9.01
CA GLY A 41 9.62 6.39 -8.14
C GLY A 41 10.91 5.66 -8.50
N LYS A 42 12.07 6.27 -8.26
CA LYS A 42 13.39 5.64 -8.38
C LYS A 42 14.01 5.50 -6.99
N ILE A 43 14.33 4.28 -6.58
CA ILE A 43 15.07 4.05 -5.34
C ILE A 43 16.50 4.59 -5.53
N VAL A 44 16.89 5.56 -4.71
CA VAL A 44 18.24 6.19 -4.73
C VAL A 44 19.07 5.81 -3.51
N GLU A 45 18.43 5.38 -2.41
CA GLU A 45 19.10 4.81 -1.24
C GLU A 45 18.20 3.73 -0.62
N CYS A 46 18.80 2.65 -0.10
CA CYS A 46 18.13 1.67 0.75
C CYS A 46 19.06 1.30 1.91
N LYS A 47 18.53 1.34 3.14
CA LYS A 47 19.24 0.97 4.37
C LYS A 47 18.35 0.08 5.23
N ILE A 48 18.93 -0.84 5.98
CA ILE A 48 18.23 -1.59 7.03
C ILE A 48 17.85 -0.61 8.15
N HIS A 49 16.63 -0.73 8.68
CA HIS A 49 16.17 0.07 9.81
C HIS A 49 16.95 -0.32 11.09
N PRO A 50 17.58 0.63 11.81
CA PRO A 50 18.52 0.31 12.90
C PRO A 50 17.87 -0.34 14.13
N SER A 51 16.54 -0.42 14.18
CA SER A 51 15.77 -0.98 15.31
C SER A 51 14.61 -1.87 14.85
N SER A 52 14.69 -2.46 13.64
CA SER A 52 13.66 -3.39 13.15
C SER A 52 14.23 -4.37 12.12
N ASP A 53 13.98 -5.66 12.32
CA ASP A 53 14.42 -6.74 11.42
C ASP A 53 13.50 -6.94 10.19
N TYR A 54 12.51 -6.06 10.02
CA TYR A 54 11.46 -6.14 9.00
C TYR A 54 11.47 -4.94 8.04
N LEU A 55 12.10 -3.83 8.42
CA LEU A 55 11.95 -2.55 7.74
C LEU A 55 13.22 -2.14 6.99
N TYR A 56 13.04 -1.77 5.72
CA TYR A 56 13.97 -0.90 5.02
C TYR A 56 13.58 0.57 5.19
N CYS A 57 14.58 1.42 5.38
CA CYS A 57 14.51 2.87 5.20
C CYS A 57 14.99 3.18 3.78
N LEU A 58 14.08 3.62 2.91
CA LEU A 58 14.39 3.96 1.52
C LEU A 58 14.34 5.47 1.30
N LYS A 59 15.23 5.96 0.44
CA LYS A 59 15.05 7.25 -0.25
C LYS A 59 14.61 6.99 -1.67
N VAL A 60 13.47 7.57 -2.05
CA VAL A 60 12.85 7.36 -3.36
C VAL A 60 12.59 8.72 -4.01
N ASP A 61 13.24 8.95 -5.15
CA ASP A 61 13.01 10.09 -6.03
C ASP A 61 11.67 9.90 -6.77
N ILE A 62 10.75 10.85 -6.63
CA ILE A 62 9.47 10.88 -7.34
C ILE A 62 9.38 12.04 -8.36
N GLY A 63 10.54 12.51 -8.84
CA GLY A 63 10.70 13.52 -9.89
C GLY A 63 10.56 14.95 -9.40
N THR A 64 9.64 15.21 -8.45
CA THR A 64 9.49 16.53 -7.80
C THR A 64 10.33 16.67 -6.53
N GLU A 65 10.62 15.56 -5.85
CA GLU A 65 11.32 15.51 -4.56
C GLU A 65 11.82 14.09 -4.28
N VAL A 66 12.77 13.96 -3.34
CA VAL A 66 13.20 12.66 -2.80
C VAL A 66 12.54 12.43 -1.45
N ARG A 67 11.82 11.33 -1.30
CA ARG A 67 11.06 10.99 -0.08
C ARG A 67 11.69 9.87 0.72
N ASP A 68 11.66 10.04 2.04
CA ASP A 68 11.86 8.96 2.99
C ASP A 68 10.60 8.07 3.05
N ILE A 69 10.78 6.77 2.78
CA ILE A 69 9.72 5.75 2.77
C ILE A 69 10.21 4.52 3.55
N GLY A 70 9.44 4.10 4.55
CA GLY A 70 9.68 2.86 5.28
C GLY A 70 8.92 1.71 4.62
N SER A 71 9.56 0.55 4.43
CA SER A 71 8.92 -0.61 3.79
C SER A 71 9.22 -1.94 4.49
N GLY A 72 8.18 -2.75 4.70
CA GLY A 72 8.21 -4.04 5.42
C GLY A 72 8.80 -5.22 4.65
N LEU A 73 9.76 -4.97 3.75
CA LEU A 73 10.22 -5.93 2.74
C LEU A 73 11.53 -6.65 3.11
N GLN A 74 12.15 -6.34 4.25
CA GLN A 74 13.50 -6.83 4.60
C GLN A 74 13.62 -8.35 4.67
N GLN A 75 12.56 -9.04 5.09
CA GLN A 75 12.54 -10.50 5.18
C GLN A 75 12.17 -11.20 3.87
N TYR A 76 11.75 -10.45 2.85
CA TYR A 76 11.17 -10.97 1.62
C TYR A 76 12.01 -10.65 0.37
N ILE A 77 12.62 -9.47 0.33
CA ILE A 77 13.39 -8.98 -0.82
C ILE A 77 14.81 -8.61 -0.35
N PRO A 78 15.85 -9.36 -0.75
CA PRO A 78 17.25 -9.03 -0.46
C PRO A 78 17.63 -7.61 -0.90
N ILE A 79 18.48 -6.94 -0.11
CA ILE A 79 18.79 -5.51 -0.27
C ILE A 79 19.41 -5.17 -1.64
N ASP A 80 20.15 -6.09 -2.25
CA ASP A 80 20.73 -5.97 -3.59
C ASP A 80 19.66 -5.93 -4.70
N GLN A 81 18.46 -6.47 -4.43
CA GLN A 81 17.30 -6.43 -5.32
C GLN A 81 16.42 -5.18 -5.08
N VAL A 82 16.68 -4.42 -4.01
CA VAL A 82 15.98 -3.17 -3.66
C VAL A 82 16.63 -1.97 -4.36
N ASN A 83 16.56 -1.98 -5.69
CA ASN A 83 17.07 -0.93 -6.58
C ASN A 83 16.04 -0.61 -7.69
N GLY A 84 16.30 0.41 -8.51
CA GLY A 84 15.57 0.66 -9.77
C GLY A 84 14.24 1.42 -9.62
N LEU A 85 13.39 1.33 -10.66
CA LEU A 85 12.08 1.99 -10.71
C LEU A 85 11.00 1.17 -9.99
N VAL A 86 10.13 1.83 -9.22
CA VAL A 86 9.03 1.21 -8.46
C VAL A 86 7.77 2.08 -8.54
N CYS A 87 6.62 1.51 -8.20
CA CYS A 87 5.37 2.27 -8.06
C CYS A 87 5.22 2.82 -6.63
N VAL A 88 4.96 4.11 -6.49
CA VAL A 88 4.86 4.82 -5.20
C VAL A 88 3.51 5.51 -5.07
N MET A 89 2.78 5.26 -3.97
CA MET A 89 1.65 6.11 -3.59
C MET A 89 2.15 7.39 -2.91
N ALA A 90 1.93 8.52 -3.56
CA ALA A 90 2.52 9.83 -3.24
C ALA A 90 1.57 10.80 -2.52
N ASN A 91 0.27 10.51 -2.37
CA ASN A 91 -0.66 11.36 -1.64
C ASN A 91 -1.26 10.70 -0.38
N LEU A 92 -0.59 9.71 0.21
CA LEU A 92 -0.98 9.18 1.52
C LEU A 92 -0.57 10.14 2.64
N LYS A 93 -1.36 10.19 3.72
CA LYS A 93 -0.95 10.90 4.94
C LYS A 93 0.35 10.29 5.49
N PRO A 94 1.40 11.08 5.78
CA PRO A 94 2.62 10.57 6.39
C PRO A 94 2.37 9.80 7.68
N ARG A 95 3.16 8.75 7.92
CA ARG A 95 3.11 7.93 9.14
C ARG A 95 4.51 7.52 9.58
N LYS A 96 4.71 7.34 10.88
CA LYS A 96 5.94 6.72 11.41
C LYS A 96 5.85 5.19 11.33
N LEU A 97 6.93 4.54 10.90
CA LEU A 97 7.13 3.09 10.88
C LEU A 97 8.42 2.79 11.63
N GLY A 98 8.35 2.07 12.77
CA GLY A 98 9.53 1.85 13.63
C GLY A 98 10.15 3.12 14.24
N GLY A 99 9.50 4.28 14.09
CA GLY A 99 10.02 5.61 14.45
C GLY A 99 10.46 6.45 13.23
N PHE A 100 10.82 5.79 12.12
CA PHE A 100 11.19 6.41 10.84
C PHE A 100 9.97 7.04 10.14
N ASP A 101 10.14 8.24 9.57
CA ASP A 101 9.06 8.96 8.87
C ASP A 101 8.86 8.43 7.45
N SER A 102 7.70 7.84 7.18
CA SER A 102 7.31 7.31 5.87
C SER A 102 6.32 8.25 5.17
N ASN A 103 6.80 8.88 4.09
CA ASN A 103 6.08 9.89 3.30
C ASN A 103 5.51 9.33 1.99
N GLY A 104 5.21 8.04 1.99
CA GLY A 104 4.67 7.31 0.86
C GLY A 104 4.56 5.81 1.17
N MET A 105 4.21 5.04 0.16
CA MET A 105 4.15 3.58 0.20
C MET A 105 4.61 3.03 -1.16
N ILE A 106 5.56 2.10 -1.17
CA ILE A 106 5.98 1.39 -2.39
C ILE A 106 5.02 0.22 -2.58
N LEU A 107 4.48 0.07 -3.79
CA LEU A 107 3.51 -0.97 -4.10
C LEU A 107 4.17 -2.27 -4.52
N CYS A 108 3.66 -3.35 -3.96
CA CYS A 108 4.09 -4.70 -4.22
C CYS A 108 2.91 -5.57 -4.68
N THR A 109 3.22 -6.79 -5.06
CA THR A 109 2.25 -7.88 -5.11
C THR A 109 2.76 -9.03 -4.25
N ASN A 110 1.86 -9.82 -3.68
CA ASN A 110 2.22 -10.88 -2.75
C ASN A 110 1.48 -12.19 -2.99
N ILE A 111 2.08 -13.29 -2.53
CA ILE A 111 1.44 -14.61 -2.46
C ILE A 111 1.35 -14.99 -0.98
N ASP A 112 0.13 -15.24 -0.50
CA ASP A 112 -0.23 -15.65 0.87
C ASP A 112 0.45 -14.82 2.00
N THR A 113 0.75 -13.53 1.74
CA THR A 113 1.56 -12.64 2.58
C THR A 113 2.90 -13.24 3.07
N LYS A 114 3.47 -14.20 2.31
CA LYS A 114 4.73 -14.90 2.60
C LYS A 114 5.86 -14.57 1.64
N ALA A 115 5.52 -14.12 0.43
CA ALA A 115 6.47 -13.72 -0.59
C ALA A 115 5.95 -12.45 -1.28
N PHE A 116 6.87 -11.56 -1.65
CA PHE A 116 6.55 -10.23 -2.21
C PHE A 116 7.43 -9.94 -3.43
N GLU A 117 6.84 -9.30 -4.44
CA GLU A 117 7.55 -8.72 -5.58
C GLU A 117 7.17 -7.24 -5.73
N PHE A 118 8.13 -6.37 -6.05
CA PHE A 118 7.83 -4.98 -6.41
C PHE A 118 6.99 -4.91 -7.68
N LEU A 119 6.03 -3.99 -7.72
CA LEU A 119 5.46 -3.53 -8.97
C LEU A 119 6.46 -2.60 -9.67
N ARG A 120 6.89 -3.01 -10.87
CA ARG A 120 7.87 -2.33 -11.71
C ARG A 120 7.14 -1.65 -12.87
N PRO A 121 7.25 -0.33 -13.05
CA PRO A 121 6.87 0.31 -14.30
C PRO A 121 7.83 -0.12 -15.44
N HIS A 122 7.52 0.25 -16.67
CA HIS A 122 8.39 -0.02 -17.81
C HIS A 122 9.78 0.61 -17.62
N GLU A 123 10.84 -0.01 -18.15
CA GLU A 123 12.23 0.48 -17.96
C GLU A 123 12.44 1.91 -18.48
N ASN A 124 11.73 2.27 -19.55
CA ASN A 124 11.72 3.60 -20.16
C ASN A 124 10.67 4.57 -19.56
N SER A 125 10.03 4.24 -18.44
CA SER A 125 9.10 5.15 -17.76
C SER A 125 9.85 6.30 -17.07
N VAL A 126 9.26 7.50 -17.06
CA VAL A 126 9.93 8.69 -16.52
C VAL A 126 9.73 8.79 -15.01
N VAL A 127 10.77 9.15 -14.25
CA VAL A 127 10.66 9.35 -12.80
C VAL A 127 9.69 10.51 -12.51
N GLY A 128 8.74 10.28 -11.60
CA GLY A 128 7.64 11.18 -11.31
C GLY A 128 6.45 11.11 -12.27
N GLU A 129 6.52 10.30 -13.34
CA GLU A 129 5.37 10.03 -14.20
C GLU A 129 4.25 9.35 -13.40
N ARG A 130 3.03 9.84 -13.58
CA ARG A 130 1.84 9.28 -12.94
C ARG A 130 1.46 7.97 -13.64
N ILE A 131 1.19 6.93 -12.87
CA ILE A 131 0.63 5.66 -13.34
C ILE A 131 -0.89 5.82 -13.50
N PHE A 132 -1.41 5.28 -14.59
CA PHE A 132 -2.81 5.41 -14.99
C PHE A 132 -3.37 4.09 -15.49
N LEU A 133 -4.69 4.04 -15.65
CA LEU A 133 -5.40 2.89 -16.19
C LEU A 133 -5.46 2.99 -17.72
N GLU A 134 -5.31 1.85 -18.38
CA GLU A 134 -5.52 1.70 -19.82
C GLU A 134 -6.88 2.27 -20.25
N GLY A 135 -6.88 3.11 -21.31
CA GLY A 135 -8.07 3.81 -21.79
C GLY A 135 -8.50 5.03 -20.97
N GLN A 136 -7.76 5.40 -19.91
CA GLN A 136 -8.03 6.56 -19.05
C GLN A 136 -6.97 7.68 -19.20
N GLN A 137 -6.22 7.70 -20.31
CA GLN A 137 -5.18 8.70 -20.58
C GLN A 137 -5.70 10.14 -20.46
N GLU A 138 -6.86 10.47 -21.04
CA GLU A 138 -7.36 11.86 -21.03
C GLU A 138 -7.72 12.39 -19.62
N SER A 139 -7.85 11.51 -18.63
CA SER A 139 -8.16 11.86 -17.23
C SER A 139 -7.00 12.52 -16.46
N PHE A 140 -5.80 12.65 -17.05
CA PHE A 140 -4.69 13.41 -16.43
C PHE A 140 -5.02 14.87 -16.10
N LYS A 141 -6.09 15.42 -16.70
CA LYS A 141 -6.52 16.81 -16.51
C LYS A 141 -7.11 17.10 -15.12
N GLN A 142 -7.42 16.08 -14.32
CA GLN A 142 -7.92 16.28 -12.97
C GLN A 142 -6.78 16.55 -11.98
N GLU A 143 -6.80 17.73 -11.36
CA GLU A 143 -5.93 18.07 -10.23
C GLU A 143 -6.16 17.08 -9.08
N LEU A 144 -5.06 16.50 -8.58
CA LEU A 144 -5.09 15.48 -7.55
C LEU A 144 -5.32 16.09 -6.16
N GLU A 145 -6.10 15.41 -5.32
CA GLU A 145 -6.19 15.72 -3.89
C GLU A 145 -4.77 15.60 -3.28
N PRO A 146 -4.16 16.67 -2.71
CA PRO A 146 -2.77 16.64 -2.20
C PRO A 146 -2.55 15.59 -1.10
N GLN A 147 -3.62 15.21 -0.41
CA GLN A 147 -3.63 14.11 0.54
C GLN A 147 -4.97 13.35 0.46
N LEU A 148 -4.91 12.04 0.24
CA LEU A 148 -6.06 11.16 0.11
C LEU A 148 -6.90 11.12 1.39
N ASN A 149 -8.22 11.23 1.24
CA ASN A 149 -9.14 11.27 2.36
C ASN A 149 -9.33 9.89 3.05
N GLN A 150 -8.60 9.67 4.15
CA GLN A 150 -8.65 8.45 4.96
C GLN A 150 -10.06 8.08 5.48
N LYS A 151 -10.97 9.05 5.68
CA LYS A 151 -12.35 8.75 6.15
C LYS A 151 -13.17 8.01 5.09
N LYS A 152 -12.87 8.19 3.80
CA LYS A 152 -13.54 7.52 2.68
C LYS A 152 -13.00 6.12 2.39
N LYS A 153 -11.87 5.74 3.01
CA LYS A 153 -11.17 4.46 2.82
C LYS A 153 -10.94 4.08 1.36
N ILE A 154 -10.66 5.07 0.51
CA ILE A 154 -10.54 4.88 -0.95
C ILE A 154 -9.43 3.87 -1.26
N LEU A 155 -8.30 3.94 -0.55
CA LEU A 155 -7.20 3.00 -0.70
C LEU A 155 -7.65 1.57 -0.37
N GLU A 156 -8.20 1.34 0.82
CA GLU A 156 -8.60 0.01 1.26
C GLU A 156 -9.71 -0.59 0.37
N ARG A 157 -10.59 0.26 -0.18
CA ARG A 157 -11.63 -0.12 -1.14
C ARG A 157 -11.11 -0.36 -2.56
N ALA A 158 -10.01 0.30 -2.94
CA ALA A 158 -9.32 0.07 -4.20
C ALA A 158 -8.57 -1.27 -4.16
N LEU A 159 -7.82 -1.53 -3.08
CA LEU A 159 -6.97 -2.72 -2.96
C LEU A 159 -7.74 -4.05 -3.04
N LEU A 160 -9.04 -4.06 -2.71
CA LEU A 160 -9.94 -5.21 -2.92
C LEU A 160 -10.02 -5.69 -4.37
N GLU A 161 -9.72 -4.83 -5.35
CA GLU A 161 -9.85 -5.08 -6.78
C GLU A 161 -8.51 -4.90 -7.52
N THR A 162 -7.41 -4.71 -6.79
CA THR A 162 -6.06 -4.61 -7.38
C THR A 162 -5.33 -5.93 -7.26
N LYS A 163 -4.94 -6.46 -8.42
CA LYS A 163 -4.18 -7.70 -8.55
C LYS A 163 -3.34 -7.67 -9.82
N THR A 164 -2.32 -8.52 -9.90
CA THR A 164 -1.73 -8.87 -11.19
C THR A 164 -2.68 -9.74 -12.02
N ASP A 165 -2.52 -9.74 -13.34
CA ASP A 165 -3.19 -10.68 -14.26
C ASP A 165 -2.31 -11.92 -14.55
N ASP A 166 -2.64 -12.67 -15.60
CA ASP A 166 -1.88 -13.83 -16.07
C ASP A 166 -0.60 -13.46 -16.86
N GLU A 167 -0.43 -12.19 -17.24
CA GLU A 167 0.79 -11.61 -17.84
C GLU A 167 1.66 -10.86 -16.81
N CYS A 168 1.36 -11.04 -15.52
CA CYS A 168 1.93 -10.33 -14.37
C CYS A 168 1.68 -8.81 -14.37
N VAL A 169 0.77 -8.28 -15.20
CA VAL A 169 0.46 -6.85 -15.29
C VAL A 169 -0.42 -6.45 -14.12
N ALA A 170 -0.08 -5.36 -13.43
CA ALA A 170 -0.91 -4.80 -12.38
C ALA A 170 -2.24 -4.29 -12.96
N THR A 171 -3.36 -4.62 -12.31
CA THR A 171 -4.70 -4.20 -12.74
C THR A 171 -5.49 -3.59 -11.59
N PHE A 172 -6.49 -2.78 -11.92
CA PHE A 172 -7.61 -2.45 -11.03
C PHE A 172 -8.90 -2.79 -11.76
N LYS A 173 -9.75 -3.65 -11.19
CA LYS A 173 -10.96 -4.18 -11.85
C LYS A 173 -10.68 -4.79 -13.24
N ASN A 174 -9.53 -5.46 -13.36
CA ASN A 174 -8.97 -6.03 -14.59
C ASN A 174 -8.59 -4.99 -15.68
N VAL A 175 -8.60 -3.69 -15.40
CA VAL A 175 -8.02 -2.66 -16.29
C VAL A 175 -6.55 -2.48 -15.97
N LYS A 176 -5.67 -2.60 -16.97
CA LYS A 176 -4.21 -2.61 -16.82
C LYS A 176 -3.66 -1.26 -16.37
N TRP A 177 -2.67 -1.30 -15.48
CA TRP A 177 -1.89 -0.13 -15.06
C TRP A 177 -0.75 0.10 -16.03
N MET A 178 -0.51 1.35 -16.41
CA MET A 178 0.53 1.71 -17.36
C MET A 178 1.09 3.11 -17.14
N THR A 179 2.19 3.34 -17.85
CA THR A 179 2.82 4.63 -18.14
C THR A 179 2.75 4.86 -19.65
N LYS A 180 3.18 6.02 -20.17
CA LYS A 180 3.34 6.24 -21.61
C LYS A 180 4.29 5.24 -22.27
N SER A 181 5.25 4.71 -21.51
CA SER A 181 6.28 3.78 -21.98
C SER A 181 5.86 2.30 -21.90
N GLY A 182 4.74 1.96 -21.25
CA GLY A 182 4.26 0.58 -21.15
C GLY A 182 3.63 0.22 -19.80
N TYR A 183 3.20 -1.04 -19.68
CA TYR A 183 2.51 -1.58 -18.50
C TYR A 183 3.38 -1.67 -17.26
N VAL A 184 2.74 -1.57 -16.09
CA VAL A 184 3.33 -1.90 -14.78
C VAL A 184 3.22 -3.41 -14.56
N LYS A 185 4.31 -4.09 -14.21
CA LYS A 185 4.36 -5.55 -14.01
C LYS A 185 5.02 -5.96 -12.71
N ALA A 186 4.59 -7.10 -12.17
CA ALA A 186 5.39 -7.90 -11.26
C ALA A 186 6.42 -8.74 -12.05
N LYS A 187 7.36 -9.39 -11.36
CA LYS A 187 8.42 -10.18 -12.00
C LYS A 187 7.91 -11.57 -12.43
N SER A 188 7.11 -12.21 -11.59
CA SER A 188 6.57 -13.56 -11.82
C SER A 188 5.20 -13.83 -11.21
N PHE A 189 4.72 -12.99 -10.29
CA PHE A 189 3.46 -13.23 -9.58
C PHE A 189 2.24 -12.93 -10.45
N LYS A 190 1.42 -13.96 -10.70
CA LYS A 190 0.21 -13.91 -11.53
C LYS A 190 -1.04 -14.00 -10.69
N ASN A 191 -2.12 -13.32 -11.08
CA ASN A 191 -3.42 -13.34 -10.37
C ASN A 191 -3.29 -13.03 -8.86
N SER A 192 -2.26 -12.28 -8.47
CA SER A 192 -1.82 -12.09 -7.08
C SER A 192 -2.26 -10.71 -6.57
N PRO A 193 -2.74 -10.57 -5.32
CA PRO A 193 -3.13 -9.28 -4.75
C PRO A 193 -2.00 -8.24 -4.80
N ILE A 194 -2.38 -6.97 -4.83
CA ILE A 194 -1.47 -5.81 -4.75
C ILE A 194 -1.68 -5.10 -3.41
N ASP A 195 -0.59 -4.65 -2.78
CA ASP A 195 -0.58 -3.95 -1.49
C ASP A 195 0.54 -2.89 -1.35
#